data_AF-A0A5M6CSH4-F1
#
_entry.id   AF-A0A5M6CSH4-F1
#
_cell.length_a   1.000
_cell.length_b   1.000
_cell.length_c   1.000
_cell.angle_alpha   90.00
_cell.angle_beta   90.00
_cell.angle_gamma   90.00
#
_symmetry.space_group_name_H-M   'P 1'
#
loop_
_entity.id
_entity.type
_entity.pdbx_description
1 polymer ?
#
loop_
_entity_poly.entity_id
_entity_poly.type
_entity_poly.pdbx_seq_one_letter_code
_entity_poly.pdbx_strand_id
1 'polypeptide(L)'
;YHVGIAVVPKPQPHLYNAWFQEIYMQTREVNPEGYEKSAPIHFAEGLKGNLLIITGSGETNTHIQIIEGLVDRLIELGKSFDYMVYPNRDHGLREGPGTVVHVRMLIARYLLNHLPPGPK
;
A
#
# COMPACT_ATOMS: atom_id res chain seq x y z
N TYR A 1 1.41 -15.60 3.11
CA TYR A 1 0.00 -15.32 2.74
C TYR A 1 -0.19 -15.62 1.26
N HIS A 2 -1.40 -15.98 0.82
CA HIS A 2 -1.70 -16.24 -0.60
C HIS A 2 -2.14 -14.97 -1.36
N VAL A 3 -2.82 -14.07 -0.65
CA VAL A 3 -3.35 -12.81 -1.20
C VAL A 3 -3.14 -11.70 -0.17
N GLY A 4 -2.70 -10.52 -0.62
CA GLY A 4 -2.62 -9.29 0.16
C GLY A 4 -3.35 -8.15 -0.56
N ILE A 5 -4.02 -7.30 0.22
CA ILE A 5 -4.66 -6.08 -0.27
C ILE A 5 -4.18 -4.93 0.60
N ALA A 6 -3.48 -3.97 0.00
CA ALA A 6 -2.90 -2.82 0.66
C ALA A 6 -3.63 -1.55 0.20
N VAL A 7 -4.43 -0.95 1.09
CA VAL A 7 -5.22 0.25 0.79
C VAL A 7 -4.56 1.46 1.45
N VAL A 8 -4.12 2.41 0.63
CA VAL A 8 -3.34 3.60 1.00
C VAL A 8 -2.13 3.27 1.89
N PRO A 9 -1.27 2.29 1.50
CA PRO A 9 -0.17 1.83 2.36
C PRO A 9 0.93 2.88 2.50
N LYS A 10 1.74 2.76 3.56
CA LYS A 10 2.92 3.62 3.83
C LYS A 10 4.20 2.80 3.74
N PRO A 11 4.63 2.34 2.55
CA PRO A 11 5.76 1.40 2.45
C PRO A 11 7.12 2.04 2.77
N GLN A 12 7.18 3.37 2.88
CA GLN A 12 8.38 4.16 3.15
C GLN A 12 8.10 5.12 4.31
N PRO A 13 8.20 4.66 5.57
CA PRO A 13 7.83 5.46 6.75
C PRO A 13 8.65 6.75 6.90
N HIS A 14 9.88 6.77 6.39
CA HIS A 14 10.76 7.95 6.42
C HIS A 14 10.30 9.09 5.50
N LEU A 15 9.38 8.84 4.56
CA LEU A 15 8.77 9.86 3.70
C LEU A 15 7.42 10.34 4.24
N TYR A 16 6.93 9.75 5.33
CA TYR A 16 5.66 10.12 5.94
C TYR A 16 5.83 11.35 6.85
N ASN A 17 4.70 11.86 7.37
CA ASN A 17 4.70 12.98 8.30
C ASN A 17 5.58 12.69 9.54
N ALA A 18 6.65 13.47 9.70
CA ALA A 18 7.64 13.29 10.77
C ALA A 18 7.03 13.37 12.16
N TRP A 19 6.12 14.33 12.42
CA TRP A 19 5.49 14.48 13.74
C TRP A 19 4.77 13.21 14.18
N PHE A 20 3.96 12.60 13.30
CA PHE A 20 3.29 11.34 13.62
C PHE A 20 4.27 10.17 13.69
N GLN A 21 5.27 10.15 12.80
CA GLN A 21 6.21 9.03 12.74
C GLN A 21 7.10 8.97 13.98
N GLU A 22 7.64 10.11 14.40
CA GLU A 22 8.65 10.21 15.46
C GLU A 22 8.09 9.98 16.87
N ILE A 23 6.80 10.26 17.12
CA ILE A 23 6.20 9.93 18.42
C ILE A 23 6.17 8.42 18.70
N TYR A 24 6.17 7.58 17.66
CA TYR A 24 6.18 6.12 17.79
C TYR A 24 7.52 5.49 17.47
N MET A 25 8.29 6.09 16.55
CA MET A 25 9.53 5.52 16.04
C MET A 25 10.79 6.27 16.42
N GLN A 26 10.69 7.39 17.13
CA GLN A 26 11.81 8.33 17.32
C GLN A 26 12.32 8.87 15.97
N THR A 27 13.32 9.76 16.02
CA THR A 27 13.95 10.28 14.80
C THR A 27 14.76 9.19 14.10
N ARG A 28 15.05 9.40 12.81
CA ARG A 28 15.83 8.45 12.01
C ARG A 28 17.26 8.28 12.53
N GLU A 29 17.81 9.30 13.18
CA GLU A 29 19.14 9.28 13.78
C GLU A 29 19.16 8.41 15.03
N VAL A 30 18.07 8.40 15.80
CA VAL A 30 17.97 7.63 17.05
C VAL A 30 17.56 6.18 16.78
N ASN A 31 16.68 5.94 15.80
CA ASN A 31 16.15 4.62 15.48
C ASN A 31 16.34 4.21 14.01
N PRO A 32 17.56 4.27 13.44
CA PRO A 32 17.77 3.99 12.02
C PRO A 32 17.34 2.57 11.63
N GLU A 33 17.61 1.60 12.50
CA GLU A 33 17.23 0.19 12.29
C GLU A 33 15.71 -0.02 12.27
N GLY A 34 14.97 0.74 13.09
CA GLY A 34 13.51 0.68 13.08
C GLY A 34 12.93 1.15 11.74
N TYR A 35 13.45 2.25 11.18
CA TYR A 35 13.00 2.74 9.87
C TYR A 35 13.32 1.75 8.75
N GLU A 36 14.49 1.12 8.78
CA GLU A 36 14.88 0.08 7.82
C GLU A 36 13.96 -1.16 7.93
N LYS A 37 13.79 -1.70 9.13
CA LYS A 37 13.02 -2.95 9.32
C LYS A 37 11.51 -2.78 9.14
N SER A 38 10.98 -1.58 9.32
CA SER A 38 9.55 -1.30 9.22
C SER A 38 9.10 -0.89 7.84
N ALA A 39 10.00 -0.69 6.87
CA ALA A 39 9.66 -0.25 5.53
C ALA A 39 9.46 -1.45 4.57
N PRO A 40 8.21 -1.77 4.14
CA PRO A 40 7.94 -2.85 3.19
C PRO A 40 8.77 -2.83 1.90
N ILE A 41 9.21 -1.65 1.44
CA ILE A 41 10.03 -1.53 0.23
C ILE A 41 11.32 -2.38 0.29
N HIS A 42 11.93 -2.52 1.47
CA HIS A 42 13.15 -3.31 1.66
C HIS A 42 12.91 -4.84 1.63
N PHE A 43 11.65 -5.27 1.62
CA PHE A 43 11.25 -6.67 1.58
C PHE A 43 10.53 -7.05 0.28
N ALA A 44 10.50 -6.15 -0.72
CA ALA A 44 9.80 -6.36 -1.99
C ALA A 44 10.25 -7.64 -2.73
N GLU A 45 11.53 -8.01 -2.61
CA GLU A 45 12.10 -9.25 -3.16
C GLU A 45 11.43 -10.51 -2.62
N GLY A 46 10.97 -10.45 -1.38
CA GLY A 46 10.28 -11.53 -0.69
C GLY A 46 8.81 -11.68 -1.08
N LEU A 47 8.26 -10.82 -1.95
CA LEU A 47 6.86 -10.90 -2.36
C LEU A 47 6.58 -12.26 -3.01
N LYS A 48 5.59 -12.95 -2.45
CA LYS A 48 5.02 -14.22 -2.89
C LYS A 48 3.49 -14.11 -2.86
N GLY A 49 2.81 -14.77 -3.79
CA GLY A 49 1.35 -14.70 -3.92
C GLY A 49 0.89 -13.44 -4.66
N ASN A 50 -0.39 -13.10 -4.50
CA ASN A 50 -1.03 -11.99 -5.21
C ASN A 50 -1.11 -10.74 -4.33
N LEU A 51 -0.79 -9.56 -4.86
CA LEU A 51 -0.84 -8.29 -4.14
C LEU A 51 -1.62 -7.25 -4.93
N LEU A 52 -2.67 -6.69 -4.33
CA LEU A 52 -3.39 -5.51 -4.82
C LEU A 52 -3.01 -4.30 -3.99
N ILE A 53 -2.53 -3.25 -4.65
CA ILE A 53 -2.24 -1.94 -4.05
C ILE A 53 -3.31 -0.95 -4.54
N ILE A 54 -3.95 -0.23 -3.60
CA ILE A 54 -4.99 0.76 -3.89
C ILE A 54 -4.58 2.11 -3.32
N THR A 55 -4.71 3.19 -4.09
CA THR A 55 -4.47 4.56 -3.60
C THR A 55 -5.34 5.57 -4.35
N GLY A 56 -5.31 6.83 -3.91
CA GLY A 56 -5.89 7.97 -4.63
C GLY A 56 -4.79 8.90 -5.16
N SER A 57 -4.97 9.47 -6.36
CA SER A 57 -3.99 10.44 -6.87
C SER A 57 -4.11 11.82 -6.20
N GLY A 58 -5.17 12.05 -5.43
CA GLY A 58 -5.36 13.25 -4.60
C GLY A 58 -4.91 13.05 -3.15
N GLU A 59 -4.18 11.98 -2.86
CA GLU A 59 -3.73 11.62 -1.53
C GLU A 59 -2.69 12.63 -0.98
N THR A 60 -3.05 13.31 0.11
CA THR A 60 -2.20 14.33 0.74
C THR A 60 -1.64 13.91 2.10
N ASN A 61 -2.14 12.82 2.69
CA ASN A 61 -1.64 12.34 3.98
C ASN A 61 -0.49 11.35 3.74
N THR A 62 -0.73 10.33 2.93
CA THR A 62 0.27 9.34 2.46
C THR A 62 0.57 9.58 1.00
N HIS A 63 1.25 10.70 0.71
CA HIS A 63 1.56 11.14 -0.64
C HIS A 63 1.86 9.97 -1.60
N ILE A 64 1.25 9.99 -2.79
CA ILE A 64 1.30 8.87 -3.72
C ILE A 64 2.73 8.43 -4.06
N GLN A 65 3.70 9.35 -4.04
CA GLN A 65 5.12 9.03 -4.23
C GLN A 65 5.67 8.02 -3.21
N ILE A 66 5.15 8.02 -1.97
CA ILE A 66 5.51 7.04 -0.94
C ILE A 66 5.13 5.63 -1.42
N ILE A 67 3.94 5.48 -1.99
CA ILE A 67 3.40 4.21 -2.50
C ILE A 67 4.08 3.82 -3.80
N GLU A 68 4.25 4.77 -4.71
CA GLU A 68 4.85 4.53 -6.02
C GLU A 68 6.31 4.10 -5.93
N GLY A 69 7.06 4.46 -4.88
CA GLY A 69 8.39 3.87 -4.67
C GLY A 69 8.38 2.35 -4.46
N LEU A 70 7.34 1.80 -3.81
CA LEU A 70 7.17 0.33 -3.74
C LEU A 70 6.75 -0.23 -5.11
N VAL A 71 5.86 0.45 -5.83
CA VAL A 71 5.43 0.05 -7.17
C VAL A 71 6.64 -0.05 -8.11
N ASP A 72 7.47 0.98 -8.14
CA ASP A 72 8.69 1.04 -8.95
C ASP A 72 9.65 -0.09 -8.58
N ARG A 73 9.90 -0.30 -7.29
CA ARG A 73 10.74 -1.42 -6.81
C ARG A 73 10.19 -2.79 -7.22
N LEU A 74 8.87 -2.98 -7.20
CA LEU A 74 8.25 -4.24 -7.65
C LEU A 74 8.39 -4.44 -9.16
N ILE A 75 8.33 -3.36 -9.96
CA ILE A 75 8.59 -3.36 -11.40
C ILE A 75 10.04 -3.74 -11.68
N GLU A 76 11.01 -3.10 -11.02
CA GLU A 76 12.44 -3.42 -11.15
C GLU A 76 12.74 -4.90 -10.90
N LEU A 77 12.06 -5.48 -9.91
CA LEU A 77 12.22 -6.87 -9.50
C LEU A 77 11.41 -7.87 -10.35
N GLY A 78 10.66 -7.39 -11.35
CA GLY A 78 9.80 -8.23 -12.20
C GLY A 78 8.71 -8.96 -11.42
N LYS A 79 8.22 -8.38 -10.31
CA LYS A 79 7.17 -8.98 -9.48
C LYS A 79 5.80 -8.71 -10.09
N SER A 80 4.91 -9.71 -10.05
CA SER A 80 3.50 -9.52 -10.39
C SER A 80 2.74 -8.87 -9.23
N PHE A 81 1.99 -7.82 -9.52
CA PHE A 81 1.08 -7.14 -8.59
C PHE A 81 0.00 -6.40 -9.39
N ASP A 82 -1.08 -6.04 -8.72
CA ASP A 82 -2.16 -5.21 -9.25
C ASP A 82 -2.14 -3.84 -8.57
N TYR A 83 -2.37 -2.78 -9.34
CA TYR A 83 -2.33 -1.41 -8.85
C TYR A 83 -3.52 -0.61 -9.36
N MET A 84 -4.31 -0.05 -8.43
CA MET A 84 -5.47 0.78 -8.74
C MET A 84 -5.33 2.16 -8.11
N VAL A 85 -5.33 3.19 -8.97
CA VAL A 85 -5.34 4.59 -8.56
C VAL A 85 -6.71 5.20 -8.80
N TYR A 86 -7.29 5.78 -7.77
CA TYR A 86 -8.54 6.54 -7.86
C TYR A 86 -8.23 8.02 -8.13
N PRO A 87 -8.62 8.59 -9.28
CA PRO A 87 -8.23 9.95 -9.64
C PRO A 87 -8.78 10.99 -8.67
N ASN A 88 -7.95 11.87 -8.11
CA ASN A 88 -8.39 12.97 -7.22
C ASN A 88 -9.18 12.48 -5.97
N ARG A 89 -8.86 11.29 -5.47
CA ARG A 89 -9.40 10.79 -4.19
C ARG A 89 -8.35 10.98 -3.11
N ASP A 90 -8.81 11.31 -1.91
CA ASP A 90 -7.96 11.47 -0.72
C ASP A 90 -7.83 10.16 0.07
N HIS A 91 -7.36 10.27 1.32
CA HIS A 91 -7.10 9.14 2.21
C HIS A 91 -8.32 8.28 2.51
N GLY A 92 -9.51 8.86 2.43
CA GLY A 92 -10.76 8.16 2.66
C GLY A 92 -11.23 7.35 1.45
N LEU A 93 -10.76 7.67 0.23
CA LEU A 93 -11.29 7.13 -1.02
C LEU A 93 -12.83 7.24 -1.09
N ARG A 94 -13.39 8.40 -0.70
CA ARG A 94 -14.86 8.60 -0.59
C ARG A 94 -15.40 9.57 -1.63
N GLU A 95 -14.55 10.42 -2.18
CA GLU A 95 -14.92 11.50 -3.09
C GLU A 95 -15.45 10.95 -4.40
N GLY A 96 -16.50 11.56 -4.93
CA GLY A 96 -17.09 11.22 -6.22
C GLY A 96 -18.12 10.08 -6.17
N PRO A 97 -19.20 10.17 -6.97
CA PRO A 97 -20.21 9.13 -7.06
C PRO A 97 -19.60 7.76 -7.39
N GLY A 98 -20.03 6.72 -6.67
CA GLY A 98 -19.65 5.34 -6.93
C GLY A 98 -18.27 4.90 -6.41
N THR A 99 -17.41 5.81 -5.94
CA THR A 99 -16.05 5.47 -5.48
C THR A 99 -16.05 4.40 -4.39
N VAL A 100 -16.81 4.60 -3.30
CA VAL A 100 -16.89 3.66 -2.17
C VAL A 100 -17.37 2.28 -2.61
N VAL A 101 -18.38 2.23 -3.49
CA VAL A 101 -18.91 0.97 -4.02
C VAL A 101 -17.85 0.29 -4.90
N HIS A 102 -17.17 1.04 -5.76
CA HIS A 102 -16.13 0.49 -6.63
C HIS A 102 -14.95 -0.07 -5.83
N VAL A 103 -14.44 0.64 -4.82
CA VAL A 103 -13.39 0.14 -3.92
C VAL A 103 -13.79 -1.18 -3.28
N ARG A 104 -14.99 -1.25 -2.68
CA ARG A 104 -15.48 -2.47 -2.02
C ARG A 104 -15.65 -3.62 -3.01
N MET A 105 -16.20 -3.36 -4.19
CA MET A 105 -16.37 -4.38 -5.22
C MET A 105 -15.05 -4.85 -5.82
N LEU A 106 -14.06 -3.96 -5.97
CA LEU A 106 -12.71 -4.32 -6.39
C LEU A 106 -12.07 -5.28 -5.38
N ILE A 107 -12.10 -4.93 -4.09
CA ILE A 107 -11.59 -5.77 -3.00
C ILE A 107 -12.29 -7.14 -3.01
N ALA A 108 -13.62 -7.16 -3.10
CA ALA A 108 -14.39 -8.40 -3.11
C ALA A 108 -14.06 -9.28 -4.33
N ARG A 109 -14.00 -8.71 -5.54
CA ARG A 109 -13.62 -9.43 -6.75
C ARG A 109 -12.20 -9.98 -6.66
N TYR A 110 -11.26 -9.20 -6.13
CA TYR A 110 -9.88 -9.62 -5.98
C TYR A 110 -9.76 -10.84 -5.04
N LEU A 111 -10.47 -10.82 -3.91
CA LEU A 111 -10.52 -11.98 -3.02
C LEU A 111 -11.15 -13.19 -3.71
N LEU A 112 -12.30 -13.03 -4.38
CA LEU A 112 -12.97 -14.14 -5.08
C LEU A 112 -12.11 -14.77 -6.18
N ASN A 113 -11.29 -13.97 -6.87
CA ASN A 113 -10.46 -14.45 -7.97
C ASN A 113 -9.14 -15.07 -7.51
N HIS A 114 -8.57 -14.59 -6.40
CA HIS A 114 -7.20 -14.95 -5.99
C HIS A 114 -7.14 -15.77 -4.71
N LEU A 115 -8.23 -15.85 -3.93
CA LEU A 115 -8.31 -16.62 -2.71
C LEU A 115 -9.34 -17.75 -2.87
N PRO A 116 -8.90 -19.00 -3.09
CA PRO A 116 -9.84 -20.12 -3.20
C PRO A 116 -10.62 -20.27 -1.89
N PRO A 117 -11.91 -20.64 -1.96
CA PRO A 117 -12.68 -20.95 -0.76
C PRO A 117 -11.99 -22.09 0.00
N GLY A 118 -11.91 -21.96 1.32
CA GLY A 118 -11.36 -23.00 2.19
C GLY A 118 -12.17 -24.31 2.12
N PRO A 119 -11.63 -25.41 2.67
CA PRO A 119 -12.39 -26.66 2.76
C PRO A 119 -13.73 -26.42 3.46
N LYS A 120 -14.80 -27.01 2.90
CA LYS A 120 -16.14 -27.01 3.50
C LYS A 120 -16.21 -27.97 4.68
#